data_AF-A0A1I2J938-F1
#
_entry.id   AF-A0A1I2J938-F1
#
_cell.length_a   1.000
_cell.length_b   1.000
_cell.length_c   1.000
_cell.angle_alpha   90.00
_cell.angle_beta   90.00
_cell.angle_gamma   90.00
#
_symmetry.space_group_name_H-M   'P 1'
#
loop_
_entity.id
_entity.type
_entity.pdbx_description
1 polymer ?
#
loop_
_entity_poly.entity_id
_entity_poly.type
_entity_poly.pdbx_seq_one_letter_code
_entity_poly.pdbx_strand_id
1 'polypeptide(L)'
;MIATISWWNLERSAQTIESLRSYLHGEGVAPWETIAGMRMKFWMSDPANNLWGAVVLWEHHEAMSQSLPPNRATELIGYPPTWRSSFDVEALIDQGLPTAWFGIGAPAPGHAPVGFPQGGP
;
A
#
# COMPACT_ATOMS: atom_id res chain seq x y z
N MET A 1 -2.63 10.79 -16.90
CA MET A 1 -2.39 9.88 -15.76
C MET A 1 -0.91 9.68 -15.58
N ILE A 2 -0.46 9.47 -14.35
CA ILE A 2 0.95 9.31 -14.02
C ILE A 2 1.13 8.08 -13.14
N ALA A 3 2.09 7.22 -13.48
CA ALA A 3 2.49 6.10 -12.64
C ALA A 3 3.77 6.48 -11.90
N THR A 4 3.74 6.41 -10.56
CA THR A 4 4.94 6.55 -9.73
C THR A 4 5.33 5.18 -9.20
N ILE A 5 6.58 4.79 -9.42
CA ILE A 5 7.16 3.57 -8.87
C ILE A 5 8.17 3.97 -7.80
N SER A 6 8.05 3.37 -6.62
CA SER A 6 9.04 3.47 -5.55
C SER A 6 9.55 2.08 -5.20
N TRP A 7 10.87 1.94 -5.15
CA TRP A 7 11.55 0.66 -5.03
C TRP A 7 12.65 0.73 -3.97
N TRP A 8 12.61 -0.20 -3.04
CA TRP A 8 13.56 -0.34 -1.94
C TRP A 8 14.30 -1.67 -2.08
N ASN A 9 15.62 -1.59 -2.18
CA ASN A 9 16.48 -2.73 -1.84
C ASN A 9 16.57 -2.83 -0.31
N LEU A 10 16.23 -3.98 0.26
CA LEU A 10 16.17 -4.22 1.70
C LEU A 10 17.49 -4.76 2.31
N GLU A 11 18.57 -4.92 1.54
CA GLU A 11 19.85 -5.47 2.03
C GLU A 11 20.43 -4.72 3.23
N ARG A 12 20.12 -3.43 3.35
CA ARG A 12 20.57 -2.57 4.45
C ARG A 12 19.49 -2.31 5.50
N SER A 13 18.32 -2.93 5.36
CA SER A 13 17.22 -2.80 6.31
C SER A 13 17.19 -3.98 7.25
N ALA A 14 16.69 -3.75 8.47
CA ALA A 14 16.30 -4.83 9.37
C ALA A 14 14.93 -5.42 9.03
N GLN A 15 14.17 -4.80 8.11
CA GLN A 15 12.88 -5.30 7.65
C GLN A 15 13.04 -6.41 6.63
N THR A 16 12.12 -7.37 6.66
CA THR A 16 12.01 -8.42 5.65
C THR A 16 10.73 -8.24 4.85
N ILE A 17 10.61 -8.97 3.73
CA ILE A 17 9.38 -8.98 2.93
C ILE A 17 8.20 -9.49 3.76
N GLU A 18 8.41 -10.49 4.62
CA GLU A 18 7.40 -11.05 5.50
C GLU A 18 6.95 -10.04 6.57
N SER A 19 7.89 -9.28 7.16
CA SER A 19 7.53 -8.24 8.14
C SER A 19 6.71 -7.13 7.49
N LEU A 20 7.10 -6.70 6.28
CA LEU A 20 6.38 -5.68 5.52
C LEU A 20 5.01 -6.16 5.04
N ARG A 21 4.88 -7.42 4.61
CA ARG A 21 3.58 -8.05 4.31
C ARG A 21 2.68 -8.06 5.54
N SER A 22 3.20 -8.51 6.68
CA SER A 22 2.45 -8.57 7.94
C SER A 22 1.93 -7.19 8.35
N TYR A 23 2.72 -6.13 8.13
CA TYR A 23 2.28 -4.76 8.35
C TYR A 23 1.13 -4.34 7.41
N LEU A 24 1.19 -4.68 6.12
CA LEU A 24 0.10 -4.38 5.18
C LEU A 24 -1.21 -5.07 5.55
N HIS A 25 -1.14 -6.27 6.14
CA HIS A 25 -2.32 -7.01 6.59
C HIS A 25 -3.07 -6.34 7.75
N GLY A 26 -2.39 -5.53 8.56
CA GLY A 26 -2.98 -4.83 9.70
C GLY A 26 -3.54 -3.46 9.32
N GLU A 27 -2.64 -2.48 9.18
CA GLU A 27 -3.01 -1.06 9.15
C GLU A 27 -2.40 -0.30 7.94
N GLY A 28 -1.58 -0.96 7.13
CA GLY A 28 -0.77 -0.29 6.10
C GLY A 28 -1.56 0.28 4.91
N VAL A 29 -2.79 -0.18 4.69
CA VAL A 29 -3.62 0.17 3.52
C VAL A 29 -4.56 1.34 3.82
N ALA A 30 -5.21 1.34 4.98
CA ALA A 30 -6.29 2.27 5.32
C ALA A 30 -5.96 3.77 5.12
N PRO A 31 -4.75 4.28 5.44
CA PRO A 31 -4.42 5.69 5.23
C PRO A 31 -4.43 6.14 3.75
N TRP A 32 -4.38 5.19 2.82
CA TRP A 32 -4.30 5.46 1.38
C TRP A 32 -5.66 5.41 0.68
N GLU A 33 -6.71 4.91 1.34
CA GLU A 33 -8.02 4.71 0.71
C GLU A 33 -8.75 6.01 0.34
N THR A 34 -8.36 7.14 0.94
CA THR A 34 -9.08 8.42 0.83
C THR A 34 -8.30 9.50 0.05
N ILE A 35 -7.24 9.13 -0.67
CA ILE A 35 -6.40 10.09 -1.40
C ILE A 35 -7.07 10.52 -2.69
N ALA A 36 -7.46 11.80 -2.75
CA ALA A 36 -8.05 12.41 -3.94
C ALA A 36 -7.08 12.35 -5.12
N GLY A 37 -7.59 11.96 -6.29
CA GLY A 37 -6.80 11.84 -7.53
C GLY A 37 -5.85 10.63 -7.57
N MET A 38 -5.83 9.78 -6.53
CA MET A 38 -5.14 8.49 -6.56
C MET A 38 -6.11 7.41 -7.03
N ARG A 39 -5.91 6.95 -8.27
CA ARG A 39 -6.79 5.94 -8.89
C ARG A 39 -6.51 4.53 -8.36
N MET A 40 -5.24 4.22 -8.13
CA MET A 40 -4.82 2.90 -7.67
C MET A 40 -3.50 3.00 -6.92
N LYS A 41 -3.36 2.20 -5.87
CA LYS A 41 -2.08 1.92 -5.26
C LYS A 41 -1.97 0.43 -5.01
N PHE A 42 -0.82 -0.14 -5.36
CA PHE A 42 -0.52 -1.52 -5.03
C PHE A 42 0.92 -1.68 -4.59
N TRP A 43 1.14 -2.67 -3.75
CA TRP A 43 2.45 -3.04 -3.24
C TRP A 43 2.95 -4.25 -4.01
N MET A 44 4.26 -4.31 -4.16
CA MET A 44 4.96 -5.36 -4.90
C MET A 44 6.19 -5.77 -4.12
N SER A 45 6.56 -7.03 -4.24
CA SER A 45 7.73 -7.61 -3.58
C SER A 45 8.45 -8.52 -4.56
N ASP A 46 9.77 -8.49 -4.53
CA ASP A 46 10.62 -9.44 -5.22
C ASP A 46 11.54 -10.13 -4.20
N PRO A 47 11.14 -11.32 -3.71
CA PRO A 47 11.94 -12.09 -2.75
C PRO A 47 13.29 -12.57 -3.29
N ALA A 48 13.42 -12.76 -4.61
CA ALA A 48 14.67 -13.26 -5.18
C ALA A 48 15.78 -12.20 -5.10
N ASN A 49 15.40 -10.92 -5.20
CA ASN A 49 16.34 -9.79 -5.16
C ASN A 49 16.24 -8.97 -3.87
N ASN A 50 15.45 -9.43 -2.89
CA ASN A 50 15.17 -8.74 -1.63
C ASN A 50 14.67 -7.29 -1.81
N LEU A 51 13.71 -7.12 -2.72
CA LEU A 51 13.16 -5.82 -3.07
C LEU A 51 11.71 -5.69 -2.62
N TRP A 52 11.37 -4.49 -2.18
CA TRP A 52 10.01 -4.10 -1.85
C TRP A 52 9.63 -2.85 -2.62
N GLY A 53 8.37 -2.71 -2.98
CA GLY A 53 7.93 -1.57 -3.75
C GLY A 53 6.46 -1.22 -3.62
N ALA A 54 6.18 -0.04 -4.13
CA ALA A 54 4.83 0.47 -4.29
C ALA A 54 4.71 1.17 -5.62
N VAL A 55 3.60 0.93 -6.30
CA VAL A 55 3.17 1.66 -7.49
C VAL A 55 1.93 2.45 -7.14
N VAL A 56 1.91 3.71 -7.56
CA VAL A 56 0.75 4.58 -7.43
C VAL A 56 0.38 5.11 -8.80
N LEU A 57 -0.89 4.99 -9.16
CA LEU A 57 -1.47 5.57 -10.35
C LEU A 57 -2.28 6.81 -9.99
N TRP A 58 -1.88 7.94 -10.55
CA TRP A 58 -2.50 9.25 -10.35
C TRP A 58 -3.30 9.66 -11.58
N GLU A 59 -4.43 10.34 -11.35
CA GLU A 59 -5.26 10.86 -12.43
C GLU A 59 -4.53 11.96 -13.22
N HIS A 60 -3.87 12.88 -12.51
CA HIS A 60 -3.19 14.07 -13.04
C HIS A 60 -1.99 14.46 -12.16
N HIS A 61 -1.12 15.34 -12.67
CA HIS A 61 0.21 15.58 -12.08
C HIS A 61 0.12 16.38 -10.77
N GLU A 62 -0.88 17.27 -10.66
CA GLU A 62 -1.14 18.10 -9.49
C GLU A 62 -1.53 17.27 -8.27
N ALA A 63 -2.17 16.11 -8.46
CA ALA A 63 -2.51 15.17 -7.39
C ALA A 63 -1.26 14.62 -6.68
N MET A 64 -0.08 14.68 -7.31
CA MET A 64 1.18 14.25 -6.70
C MET A 64 1.77 15.29 -5.74
N SER A 65 1.36 16.56 -5.85
CA SER A 65 1.89 17.67 -5.06
C SER A 65 1.16 17.87 -3.73
N GLN A 66 0.07 17.15 -3.49
CA GLN A 66 -0.67 17.22 -2.24
C GLN A 66 0.11 16.59 -1.07
N SER A 67 -0.31 16.92 0.15
CA SER A 67 0.23 16.26 1.35
C SER A 67 -0.22 14.81 1.37
N LEU A 68 0.70 13.89 1.14
CA LEU A 68 0.43 12.45 1.16
C LEU A 68 0.63 11.89 2.57
N PRO A 69 -0.10 10.83 2.95
CA PRO A 69 0.18 10.09 4.17
C PRO A 69 1.64 9.67 4.21
N PRO A 70 2.26 9.65 5.41
CA PRO A 70 3.61 9.13 5.56
C PRO A 70 3.65 7.72 4.97
N ASN A 71 4.61 7.48 4.07
CA ASN A 71 4.82 6.14 3.55
C ASN A 71 5.44 5.30 4.65
N ARG A 72 4.59 4.64 5.44
CA ARG A 72 5.02 3.89 6.63
C ARG A 72 6.03 2.79 6.30
N ALA A 73 6.04 2.26 5.06
CA ALA A 73 7.09 1.37 4.60
C ALA A 73 8.47 2.06 4.64
N THR A 74 8.58 3.32 4.20
CA THR A 74 9.82 4.11 4.31
C THR A 74 10.28 4.25 5.76
N GLU A 75 9.36 4.49 6.69
CA GLU A 75 9.68 4.66 8.11
C GLU A 75 10.13 3.34 8.75
N LEU A 76 9.47 2.22 8.40
CA LEU A 76 9.85 0.89 8.87
C LEU A 76 11.19 0.44 8.28
N ILE A 77 11.42 0.69 7.00
CA ILE A 77 12.65 0.34 6.29
C ILE A 77 13.83 1.20 6.79
N GLY A 78 13.56 2.45 7.19
CA GLY A 78 14.51 3.37 7.81
C GLY A 78 15.26 4.27 6.81
N TYR A 79 14.92 4.21 5.53
CA TYR A 79 15.54 5.04 4.48
C TYR A 79 14.62 5.26 3.27
N PRO A 80 14.85 6.34 2.49
CA PRO A 80 14.09 6.59 1.27
C PRO A 80 14.30 5.48 0.21
N PRO A 81 13.36 5.32 -0.74
CA PRO A 81 13.49 4.33 -1.80
C PRO A 81 14.83 4.48 -2.53
N THR A 82 15.49 3.35 -2.78
CA THR A 82 16.75 3.28 -3.53
C THR A 82 16.55 3.69 -4.99
N TRP A 83 15.34 3.53 -5.50
CA TRP A 83 14.95 4.02 -6.82
C TRP A 83 13.52 4.51 -6.80
N ARG A 84 13.28 5.67 -7.43
CA ARG A 84 11.94 6.23 -7.62
C ARG A 84 11.87 6.87 -8.99
N SER A 85 10.79 6.62 -9.72
CA SER A 85 10.56 7.24 -11.01
C SER A 85 9.07 7.43 -11.27
N SER A 86 8.76 8.39 -12.15
CA SER A 86 7.41 8.76 -12.56
C SER A 86 7.31 8.73 -14.08
N PHE A 87 6.20 8.24 -14.59
CA PHE A 87 5.97 8.05 -16.01
C PHE A 87 4.58 8.50 -16.39
N ASP A 88 4.47 9.13 -17.57
CA ASP A 88 3.18 9.36 -18.19
C ASP A 88 2.58 8.02 -18.63
N VAL A 89 1.29 7.82 -18.32
CA VAL A 89 0.57 6.60 -18.67
C VAL A 89 -0.21 6.85 -19.95
N GLU A 90 0.26 6.24 -21.03
CA GLU A 90 -0.30 6.41 -22.39
C GLU A 90 -1.62 5.67 -22.59
N ALA A 91 -1.79 4.53 -21.92
CA ALA A 91 -3.03 3.75 -21.96
C ALA A 91 -3.22 2.99 -20.64
N LEU A 92 -4.47 2.93 -20.17
CA LEU A 92 -4.88 2.15 -19.00
C LEU A 92 -6.06 1.27 -19.38
N ILE A 93 -5.94 -0.04 -19.13
CA ILE A 93 -7.07 -0.96 -19.15
C ILE A 93 -7.50 -1.18 -17.70
N ASP A 94 -8.70 -0.70 -17.37
CA ASP A 94 -9.30 -0.86 -16.05
C ASP A 94 -10.41 -1.92 -16.15
N GLN A 95 -10.04 -3.19 -15.93
CA GLN A 95 -11.01 -4.24 -15.65
C GLN A 95 -11.31 -4.11 -14.15
N GLY A 96 -12.51 -3.61 -13.80
CA GLY A 96 -12.84 -3.20 -12.43
C GLY A 96 -12.43 -4.20 -11.34
N LEU A 97 -12.15 -3.65 -10.14
CA LEU A 97 -11.70 -4.29 -8.88
C LEU A 97 -11.17 -5.74 -8.97
N PRO A 98 -9.86 -5.97 -8.76
CA PRO A 98 -9.41 -7.27 -8.28
C PRO A 98 -10.07 -7.55 -6.91
N THR A 99 -10.99 -8.52 -6.84
CA THR A 99 -11.63 -8.97 -5.59
C THR A 99 -10.75 -9.94 -4.79
N ALA A 100 -9.45 -10.06 -5.10
CA ALA A 100 -8.62 -11.11 -4.55
C ALA A 100 -7.26 -10.60 -4.11
N TRP A 101 -7.06 -10.63 -2.81
CA TRP A 101 -5.76 -10.78 -2.19
C TRP A 101 -5.12 -12.08 -2.68
N PHE A 102 -4.20 -12.02 -3.63
CA PHE A 102 -3.55 -13.23 -4.14
C PHE A 102 -2.54 -13.77 -3.11
N GLY A 103 -3.02 -14.70 -2.27
CA GLY A 103 -2.24 -15.42 -1.25
C GLY A 103 -2.83 -15.43 0.16
N ILE A 104 -4.09 -15.03 0.35
CA ILE A 104 -4.63 -14.68 1.68
C ILE A 104 -6.00 -15.33 1.83
N GLY A 105 -6.15 -16.21 2.84
CA GLY A 105 -7.45 -16.71 3.24
C GLY A 105 -8.33 -15.53 3.65
N ALA A 106 -9.49 -15.38 3.02
CA ALA A 106 -10.41 -14.30 3.31
C ALA A 106 -10.69 -14.23 4.82
N PRO A 107 -10.66 -13.05 5.47
CA PRO A 107 -11.25 -12.92 6.80
C PRO A 107 -12.74 -13.26 6.68
N ALA A 108 -13.17 -14.25 7.46
CA ALA A 108 -14.57 -14.68 7.48
C ALA A 108 -15.48 -13.49 7.81
N PRO A 109 -16.58 -13.26 7.07
CA PRO A 109 -17.50 -12.19 7.39
C PRO A 109 -18.23 -12.54 8.69
N GLY A 110 -18.06 -11.70 9.70
CA GLY A 110 -18.89 -11.68 10.90
C GLY A 110 -18.12 -11.86 12.20
N HIS A 111 -17.47 -10.80 12.68
CA HIS A 111 -17.41 -10.52 14.11
C HIS A 111 -17.86 -9.06 14.27
N ALA A 112 -19.15 -8.88 14.52
CA ALA A 112 -19.65 -7.61 15.04
C ALA A 112 -18.96 -7.34 16.39
N PRO A 113 -18.60 -6.07 16.71
CA PRO A 113 -18.03 -5.76 18.01
C PRO A 113 -19.05 -6.12 19.10
N VAL A 114 -18.61 -6.94 20.06
CA VAL A 114 -19.41 -7.33 21.23
C VAL A 114 -19.69 -6.06 22.04
N GLY A 115 -20.96 -5.63 22.04
CA GLY A 115 -21.41 -4.54 22.89
C GLY A 115 -21.26 -4.91 24.36
N PHE A 116 -20.61 -4.03 25.13
CA PHE A 116 -20.57 -4.13 26.59
C PHE A 116 -21.98 -3.89 27.17
N PRO A 117 -22.44 -4.71 28.14
CA PRO A 117 -23.69 -4.44 28.82
C PRO A 117 -23.52 -3.27 29.80
N GLN A 118 -24.25 -2.18 29.58
CA GLN A 118 -24.55 -1.19 30.62
C GLN A 118 -25.56 -1.83 31.58
N GLY A 119 -25.08 -2.32 32.71
CA GLY A 119 -25.94 -2.76 33.81
C GLY A 119 -26.40 -1.58 34.67
N GLY A 120 -27.72 -1.35 34.74
CA GLY A 120 -28.37 -0.73 35.91
C GLY A 120 -28.61 -1.81 36.99
N PRO A 121 -29.03 -1.45 38.22
CA PRO A 121 -30.02 -0.42 38.53
C PRO A 121 -29.49 0.83 39.27
#